data_AF-A0A7S3FDL2-F1
#
_entry.id   AF-A0A7S3FDL2-F1
#
_cell.length_a   1.000
_cell.length_b   1.000
_cell.length_c   1.000
_cell.angle_alpha   90.00
_cell.angle_beta   90.00
_cell.angle_gamma   90.00
#
_symmetry.space_group_name_H-M   'P 1'
#
loop_
_entity.id
_entity.type
_entity.pdbx_description
1 polymer ?
#
loop_
_entity_poly.entity_id
_entity_poly.type
_entity_poly.pdbx_seq_one_letter_code
_entity_poly.pdbx_strand_id
1 'polypeptide(L)'
;LGSTHELRVGDGAYEWGTEIRAAVVGRCSVLNETGQLPVVSVAHKKAGTLVPTIGETVTCRVSRIASRMATVEILCVGIEPLSEPCAGLIRREDVRDFDLDKV
;
A
#
# COMPACT_ATOMS: atom_id res chain seq x y z
N LEU A 1 11.16 0.54 -23.05
CA LEU A 1 11.87 1.04 -21.85
C LEU A 1 13.35 0.69 -21.92
N GLY A 2 13.67 -0.51 -22.38
CA GLY A 2 15.02 -0.89 -22.79
C GLY A 2 15.10 -2.40 -22.99
N SER A 3 16.31 -2.95 -23.01
CA SER A 3 16.56 -4.39 -23.15
C SER A 3 16.53 -5.11 -21.80
N THR A 4 16.11 -6.37 -21.78
CA THR A 4 16.07 -7.22 -20.58
C THR A 4 17.48 -7.62 -20.09
N HIS A 5 18.50 -7.44 -20.93
CA HIS A 5 19.90 -7.67 -20.57
C HIS A 5 20.50 -6.54 -19.73
N GLU A 6 19.98 -5.32 -19.88
CA GLU A 6 20.52 -4.12 -19.23
C GLU A 6 19.69 -3.71 -18.01
N LEU A 7 18.43 -4.16 -17.97
CA LEU A 7 17.42 -3.66 -17.05
C LEU A 7 16.60 -4.83 -16.51
N ARG A 8 16.15 -4.70 -15.27
CA ARG A 8 15.21 -5.63 -14.63
C ARG A 8 13.82 -5.00 -14.60
N VAL A 9 12.79 -5.82 -14.76
CA VAL A 9 11.39 -5.36 -14.73
C VAL A 9 10.97 -5.05 -13.29
N GLY A 10 10.39 -3.87 -13.07
CA GLY A 10 9.71 -3.47 -11.84
C GLY A 10 8.22 -3.20 -12.07
N ASP A 11 7.56 -2.62 -11.07
CA ASP A 11 6.12 -2.37 -11.11
C ASP A 11 5.69 -1.50 -12.30
N GLY A 12 4.57 -1.87 -12.91
CA GLY A 12 4.01 -1.14 -14.07
C GLY A 12 4.78 -1.34 -15.39
N ALA A 13 5.75 -2.25 -15.41
CA ALA A 13 6.41 -2.73 -16.63
C ALA A 13 6.27 -4.25 -16.76
N TYR A 14 6.47 -4.77 -17.97
CA TYR A 14 6.53 -6.20 -18.24
C TYR A 14 7.57 -6.52 -19.31
N GLU A 15 8.05 -7.76 -19.32
CA GLU A 15 8.94 -8.28 -20.33
C GLU A 15 8.16 -8.80 -21.55
N TRP A 16 8.57 -8.38 -22.74
CA TRP A 16 8.06 -8.87 -24.00
C TRP A 16 9.23 -9.37 -24.86
N GLY A 17 9.54 -10.65 -24.74
CA GLY A 17 10.72 -11.22 -25.39
C GLY A 17 11.99 -10.62 -24.81
N THR A 18 12.77 -9.91 -25.61
CA THR A 18 14.03 -9.26 -25.20
C THR A 18 13.87 -7.78 -24.82
N GLU A 19 12.64 -7.24 -24.88
CA GLU A 19 12.35 -5.84 -24.60
C GLU A 19 11.49 -5.69 -23.35
N ILE A 20 11.74 -4.63 -22.58
CA ILE A 20 10.86 -4.21 -21.49
C ILE A 20 9.90 -3.15 -22.00
N ARG A 21 8.61 -3.39 -21.81
CA ARG A 21 7.51 -2.49 -22.19
C ARG A 21 6.74 -1.99 -20.97
N ALA A 22 6.16 -0.81 -21.11
CA ALA A 22 5.30 -0.26 -20.07
C ALA A 22 3.94 -0.98 -20.12
N ALA A 23 3.47 -1.46 -18.96
CA ALA A 23 2.11 -1.98 -18.79
C ALA A 23 1.09 -0.86 -18.60
N VAL A 24 1.56 0.28 -18.05
CA VAL A 24 0.74 1.42 -17.68
C VAL A 24 1.34 2.71 -18.23
N VAL A 25 0.49 3.71 -18.44
CA VAL A 25 0.94 5.08 -18.76
C VAL A 25 1.34 5.76 -17.46
N GLY A 26 2.55 6.32 -17.37
CA GLY A 26 3.04 6.91 -16.14
C GLY A 26 4.44 7.50 -16.23
N ARG A 27 5.01 7.87 -15.08
CA ARG A 27 6.41 8.27 -14.98
C ARG A 27 7.28 7.02 -14.87
N CYS A 28 8.31 6.95 -15.71
CA CYS A 28 9.34 5.93 -15.63
C CYS A 28 10.39 6.34 -14.60
N SER A 29 10.68 5.46 -13.64
CA SER A 29 11.78 5.58 -12.70
C SER A 29 12.72 4.39 -12.87
N VAL A 30 14.03 4.68 -12.87
CA VAL A 30 15.08 3.66 -12.93
C VAL A 30 15.83 3.68 -11.60
N LEU A 31 15.73 2.60 -10.83
CA LEU A 31 16.41 2.46 -9.55
C LEU A 31 17.70 1.66 -9.77
N ASN A 32 18.84 2.30 -9.51
CA ASN A 32 20.14 1.64 -9.56
C ASN A 32 20.46 1.07 -8.17
N GLU A 33 20.36 -0.24 -8.03
CA GLU A 33 20.81 -0.95 -6.82
C GLU A 33 22.26 -1.38 -7.00
N THR A 34 23.12 -1.08 -6.03
CA THR A 34 24.56 -1.35 -6.12
C THR A 34 24.81 -2.86 -6.26
N GLY A 35 25.35 -3.27 -7.42
CA GLY A 35 25.70 -4.67 -7.69
C GLY A 35 24.63 -5.50 -8.40
N GLN A 36 23.50 -4.91 -8.80
CA GLN A 36 22.46 -5.57 -9.61
C GLN A 36 22.09 -4.74 -10.85
N LEU A 37 21.39 -5.37 -11.80
CA LEU A 37 20.83 -4.65 -12.95
C LEU A 37 19.79 -3.62 -12.48
N PRO A 38 19.79 -2.40 -13.04
CA PRO A 38 18.83 -1.37 -12.70
C PRO A 38 17.38 -1.84 -12.88
N VAL A 39 16.52 -1.54 -11.91
CA VAL A 39 15.10 -1.88 -11.97
C VAL A 39 14.33 -0.72 -12.59
N VAL A 40 13.56 -1.01 -13.64
CA VAL A 40 12.69 -0.03 -14.29
C VAL A 40 11.25 -0.23 -13.86
N SER A 41 10.68 0.80 -13.23
CA SER A 41 9.26 0.84 -12.85
C SER A 41 8.56 2.01 -13.54
N VAL A 42 7.27 1.82 -13.86
CA VAL A 42 6.42 2.86 -14.41
C VAL A 42 5.24 3.07 -13.47
N ALA A 43 5.23 4.20 -12.77
CA ALA A 43 4.17 4.54 -11.82
C ALA A 43 3.22 5.58 -12.40
N HIS A 44 1.91 5.32 -12.30
CA HIS A 44 0.90 6.35 -12.52
C HIS A 44 0.89 7.33 -11.34
N LYS A 45 0.50 8.60 -11.54
CA LYS A 45 0.50 9.65 -10.51
C LYS A 45 -0.34 9.32 -9.25
N LYS A 46 -1.24 8.34 -9.35
CA LYS A 46 -2.11 7.83 -8.27
C LYS A 46 -1.65 6.50 -7.65
N ALA A 47 -0.58 5.88 -8.17
CA ALA A 47 -0.18 4.53 -7.79
C ALA A 47 0.83 4.56 -6.64
N GLY A 48 0.32 4.92 -5.46
CA GLY A 48 0.92 4.61 -4.18
C GLY A 48 -0.22 4.12 -3.31
N THR A 49 -0.76 2.94 -3.61
CA THR A 49 -1.69 2.29 -2.69
C THR A 49 -0.84 1.79 -1.55
N LEU A 50 -0.54 2.67 -0.60
CA LEU A 50 0.00 2.28 0.68
C LEU A 50 -1.02 1.32 1.28
N VAL A 51 -0.64 0.05 1.41
CA VAL A 51 -1.51 -0.98 1.96
C VAL A 51 -1.09 -1.18 3.41
N PRO A 52 -2.00 -0.98 4.39
CA PRO A 52 -1.69 -1.25 5.77
C PRO A 52 -1.26 -2.71 5.96
N THR A 53 -0.17 -2.92 6.69
CA THR A 53 0.35 -4.25 7.05
C THR A 53 0.11 -4.56 8.54
N ILE A 54 0.24 -5.84 8.90
CA ILE A 54 -0.01 -6.30 10.28
C ILE A 54 1.02 -5.67 11.22
N GLY A 55 0.54 -5.03 12.30
CA GLY A 55 1.40 -4.40 13.31
C GLY A 55 1.64 -2.91 13.09
N GLU A 56 1.14 -2.32 12.00
CA GLU A 56 1.23 -0.88 11.78
C GLU A 56 0.14 -0.10 12.51
N THR A 57 0.49 1.09 13.00
CA THR A 57 -0.45 2.02 13.60
C THR A 57 -1.12 2.85 12.51
N VAL A 58 -2.45 2.86 12.50
CA VAL A 58 -3.24 3.58 11.51
C VAL A 58 -4.12 4.64 12.16
N THR A 59 -4.35 5.74 11.44
CA THR A 59 -5.35 6.75 11.82
C THR A 59 -6.62 6.50 11.02
N CYS A 60 -7.74 6.32 11.71
CA CYS A 60 -9.03 6.03 11.09
C CYS A 60 -10.16 6.92 11.63
N ARG A 61 -11.22 7.07 10.83
CA ARG A 61 -12.46 7.74 11.18
C ARG A 61 -13.53 6.68 11.44
N VAL A 62 -14.24 6.80 12.57
CA VAL A 62 -15.37 5.91 12.86
C VAL A 62 -16.56 6.30 11.96
N SER A 63 -17.00 5.37 11.12
CA SER A 63 -18.12 5.58 10.20
C SER A 63 -19.45 5.10 10.79
N ARG A 64 -19.43 3.97 11.52
CA ARG A 64 -20.63 3.42 12.18
C ARG A 64 -20.27 2.65 13.43
N ILE A 65 -21.10 2.79 14.47
CA ILE A 65 -20.98 2.00 15.71
C ILE A 65 -22.18 1.06 15.81
N ALA A 66 -21.92 -0.21 16.09
CA ALA A 66 -22.89 -1.25 16.42
C ALA A 66 -22.54 -1.91 17.77
N SER A 67 -23.45 -2.71 18.31
CA SER A 67 -23.32 -3.30 19.65
C SER A 67 -22.08 -4.18 19.86
N ARG A 68 -21.54 -4.79 18.80
CA ARG A 68 -20.37 -5.69 18.84
C ARG A 68 -19.21 -5.25 17.95
N MET A 69 -19.38 -4.20 17.15
CA MET A 69 -18.38 -3.79 16.17
C MET A 69 -18.50 -2.31 15.84
N ALA A 70 -17.39 -1.67 15.51
CA ALA A 70 -17.34 -0.37 14.89
C ALA A 70 -16.74 -0.50 13.49
N THR A 71 -17.42 0.02 12.48
CA THR A 71 -16.86 0.18 11.14
C THR A 71 -16.08 1.48 11.11
N VAL A 72 -14.88 1.43 10.54
CA VAL A 72 -13.98 2.58 10.43
C VAL A 72 -13.48 2.74 9.00
N GLU A 73 -13.06 3.94 8.66
CA GLU A 73 -12.39 4.28 7.40
C GLU A 73 -10.97 4.72 7.75
N ILE A 74 -9.98 3.94 7.31
CA ILE A 74 -8.57 4.23 7.52
C ILE A 74 -8.17 5.35 6.55
N LEU A 75 -7.60 6.42 7.09
CA LEU A 75 -7.20 7.61 6.34
C LEU A 75 -5.68 7.70 6.19
N CYS A 76 -4.93 7.24 7.19
CA CYS A 76 -3.46 7.30 7.19
C CYS A 76 -2.86 6.03 7.78
N VAL A 77 -1.69 5.62 7.29
CA VAL A 77 -0.83 4.60 7.90
C VAL A 77 0.41 5.31 8.42
N GLY A 78 0.65 5.25 9.72
CA GLY A 78 1.66 6.09 10.38
C GLY A 78 1.41 7.58 10.13
N ILE A 79 2.33 8.23 9.41
CA ILE A 79 2.27 9.65 9.02
C ILE A 79 1.84 9.85 7.57
N GLU A 80 1.70 8.78 6.78
CA GLU A 80 1.43 8.85 5.36
C GLU A 80 -0.08 8.74 5.08
N PRO A 81 -0.68 9.74 4.41
CA PRO A 81 -2.10 9.69 4.05
C PRO A 81 -2.34 8.71 2.90
N LEU A 82 -3.44 7.97 2.98
CA LEU A 82 -3.91 7.09 1.92
C LEU A 82 -4.58 7.91 0.81
N SER A 83 -4.34 7.53 -0.45
CA SER A 83 -5.01 8.16 -1.60
C SER A 83 -6.52 7.91 -1.60
N GLU A 84 -6.95 6.76 -1.08
CA GLU A 84 -8.35 6.35 -0.98
C GLU A 84 -8.57 5.66 0.37
N PRO A 85 -9.67 5.96 1.10
CA PRO A 85 -9.88 5.40 2.43
C PRO A 85 -10.10 3.89 2.36
N CYS A 86 -9.43 3.14 3.23
CA CYS A 86 -9.62 1.69 3.35
C CYS A 86 -10.65 1.37 4.43
N ALA A 87 -11.56 0.43 4.19
CA ALA A 87 -12.52 0.00 5.20
C ALA A 87 -11.83 -0.86 6.28
N GLY A 88 -12.13 -0.59 7.55
CA GLY A 88 -11.68 -1.36 8.70
C GLY A 88 -12.83 -1.70 9.64
N LEU A 89 -12.57 -2.64 10.54
CA LEU A 89 -13.54 -3.09 11.53
C LEU A 89 -12.83 -3.33 12.86
N ILE A 90 -13.36 -2.71 13.92
CA ILE A 90 -12.91 -2.91 15.29
C ILE A 90 -13.98 -3.72 16.01
N ARG A 91 -13.64 -4.90 16.55
CA ARG A 91 -14.59 -5.71 17.31
C ARG A 91 -14.58 -5.32 18.76
N ARG A 92 -15.68 -5.58 19.47
CA ARG A 92 -15.81 -5.22 20.89
C ARG A 92 -14.73 -5.87 21.75
N GLU A 93 -14.35 -7.10 21.43
CA GLU A 93 -13.28 -7.84 22.12
C GLU A 93 -11.89 -7.20 21.96
N ASP A 94 -11.65 -6.43 20.90
CA ASP A 94 -10.34 -5.86 20.57
C ASP A 94 -10.14 -4.44 21.15
N VAL A 95 -11.12 -3.90 21.90
CA VAL A 95 -11.08 -2.52 22.41
C VAL A 95 -10.35 -2.41 23.76
N ARG A 96 -10.28 -3.49 24.54
CA ARG A 96 -9.81 -3.45 25.93
C ARG A 96 -8.64 -4.40 26.13
N ASP A 97 -7.49 -3.87 26.55
CA ASP A 97 -6.35 -4.68 26.99
C ASP A 97 -6.55 -5.26 28.41
N PHE A 98 -7.38 -4.65 29.25
CA PHE A 98 -7.71 -5.13 30.61
C PHE A 98 -9.16 -4.81 31.01
N ASP A 99 -9.78 -5.74 31.74
CA ASP A 99 -11.19 -5.78 32.14
C ASP A 99 -11.47 -4.93 33.41
N LEU A 100 -11.07 -3.65 33.40
CA LEU A 100 -11.40 -2.69 34.46
C LEU A 100 -12.71 -1.96 34.10
N ASP A 101 -13.84 -2.62 34.31
CA ASP A 101 -14.95 -2.08 35.11
C ASP A 101 -16.16 -3.03 35.08
N LYS A 102 -16.41 -3.66 36.22
CA LYS A 102 -17.73 -4.09 36.64
C LYS A 102 -18.05 -3.31 37.91
N VAL A 103 -19.00 -2.39 37.81
CA VAL A 103 -19.79 -1.92 38.95
C VAL A 103 -21.06 -2.75 39.05
#